data_AF-A0AAQ1P5E6-F1
#
_entry.id   AF-A0AAQ1P5E6-F1
#
_cell.length_a   1.000
_cell.length_b   1.000
_cell.length_c   1.000
_cell.angle_alpha   90.00
_cell.angle_beta   90.00
_cell.angle_gamma   90.00
#
_symmetry.space_group_name_H-M   'P 1'
#
loop_
_entity.id
_entity.type
_entity.pdbx_description
1 polymer ?
#
loop_
_entity_poly.entity_id
_entity_poly.type
_entity_poly.pdbx_seq_one_letter_code
_entity_poly.pdbx_strand_id
1 'polypeptide(L)'
;MMKSPTIRRWSTIHTWSSLVCTLFLLLLALTGLPLIFHHELEHLLGDAPKLREMPACTPHLDLQQLVIKAEQHRPGEVMQYFGYDEDEANGVVAITAATAGTEPNSSHTFMLDARTGEAVAMPAANGGFMMTMLRLHVDMFAGLPGKLL
;
A
#
# COMPACT_ATOMS: atom_id res chain seq x y z
N MET A 1 41.28 2.82 -37.71
CA MET A 1 40.02 2.78 -38.47
C MET A 1 39.27 1.51 -38.08
N MET A 2 38.16 1.63 -37.33
CA MET A 2 37.41 0.46 -36.85
C MET A 2 36.77 -0.27 -38.03
N LYS A 3 36.95 -1.59 -38.13
CA LYS A 3 36.43 -2.40 -39.24
C LYS A 3 34.88 -2.39 -39.20
N SER A 4 34.22 -2.26 -40.36
CA SER A 4 32.76 -2.27 -40.54
C SER A 4 31.98 -3.28 -39.65
N PRO A 5 32.40 -4.55 -39.47
CA PRO A 5 31.71 -5.48 -38.58
C PRO A 5 31.74 -5.09 -37.09
N THR A 6 32.79 -4.40 -36.63
CA THR A 6 32.93 -3.96 -35.24
C THR A 6 31.93 -2.84 -34.91
N ILE A 7 31.73 -1.90 -35.84
CA ILE A 7 30.77 -0.79 -35.69
C ILE A 7 29.34 -1.33 -35.60
N ARG A 8 28.99 -2.30 -36.45
CA ARG A 8 27.66 -2.90 -36.51
C ARG A 8 27.31 -3.69 -35.25
N ARG A 9 28.28 -4.42 -34.68
CA ARG A 9 28.13 -5.12 -33.39
C ARG A 9 27.97 -4.16 -32.22
N TRP A 10 28.78 -3.11 -32.16
CA TRP A 10 28.72 -2.12 -31.09
C TRP A 10 27.39 -1.35 -31.12
N SER A 11 26.93 -0.94 -32.31
CA SER A 11 25.62 -0.31 -32.48
C SER A 11 24.48 -1.24 -32.02
N THR A 12 24.55 -2.53 -32.32
CA THR A 12 23.54 -3.50 -31.86
C THR A 12 23.53 -3.59 -30.34
N ILE A 13 24.69 -3.79 -29.71
CA ILE A 13 24.81 -3.87 -28.25
C ILE A 13 24.28 -2.58 -27.60
N HIS A 14 24.72 -1.41 -28.08
CA HIS A 14 24.29 -0.11 -27.57
C HIS A 14 22.77 0.06 -27.68
N THR A 15 22.18 -0.21 -28.85
CA THR A 15 20.73 -0.06 -29.05
C THR A 15 19.95 -0.96 -28.11
N TRP A 16 20.32 -2.24 -27.97
CA TRP A 16 19.61 -3.16 -27.11
C TRP A 16 19.82 -2.86 -25.62
N SER A 17 21.04 -2.49 -25.20
CA SER A 17 21.29 -2.09 -23.81
C SER A 17 20.53 -0.82 -23.44
N SER A 18 20.50 0.18 -24.33
CA SER A 18 19.74 1.41 -24.11
C SER A 18 18.25 1.14 -24.10
N LEU A 19 17.73 0.33 -25.02
CA LEU A 19 16.30 0.00 -25.07
C LEU A 19 15.83 -0.68 -23.78
N VAL A 20 16.59 -1.65 -23.28
CA VAL A 20 16.29 -2.33 -22.01
C VAL A 20 16.30 -1.32 -20.86
N CYS A 21 17.34 -0.49 -20.75
CA CYS A 21 17.43 0.55 -19.71
C CYS A 21 16.25 1.53 -19.78
N THR A 22 15.92 2.05 -20.97
CA THR A 22 14.80 2.98 -21.16
C THR A 22 13.46 2.34 -20.80
N LEU A 23 13.25 1.05 -21.07
CA LEU A 23 12.03 0.34 -20.70
C LEU A 23 11.85 0.30 -19.18
N PHE A 24 12.92 -0.02 -18.42
CA PHE A 24 12.87 0.00 -16.96
C PHE A 24 12.62 1.41 -16.41
N LEU A 25 13.31 2.43 -16.94
CA LEU A 25 13.08 3.82 -16.53
C LEU A 25 11.67 4.29 -16.84
N LEU A 26 11.11 3.89 -17.99
CA LEU A 26 9.73 4.21 -18.36
C LEU A 26 8.74 3.53 -17.40
N LEU A 27 8.95 2.25 -17.08
CA LEU A 27 8.13 1.54 -16.10
C LEU A 27 8.16 2.24 -14.74
N LEU A 28 9.36 2.60 -14.25
CA LEU A 28 9.52 3.32 -12.99
C LEU A 28 8.84 4.70 -13.02
N ALA A 29 8.95 5.43 -14.12
CA ALA A 29 8.30 6.73 -14.27
C ALA A 29 6.76 6.61 -14.25
N LEU A 30 6.22 5.65 -15.00
CA LEU A 30 4.77 5.43 -15.10
C LEU A 30 4.16 4.93 -13.80
N THR A 31 4.89 4.14 -13.02
CA THR A 31 4.44 3.60 -11.73
C THR A 31 4.71 4.55 -10.56
N GLY A 32 5.79 5.33 -10.64
CA GLY A 32 6.17 6.30 -9.62
C GLY A 32 5.29 7.55 -9.62
N LEU A 33 4.84 8.02 -10.79
CA LEU A 33 3.99 9.20 -10.89
C LEU A 33 2.68 9.05 -10.08
N PRO A 34 1.89 7.95 -10.21
CA PRO A 34 0.74 7.72 -9.34
C PRO A 34 1.10 7.69 -7.85
N LEU A 35 2.21 7.06 -7.46
CA LEU A 35 2.62 6.91 -6.07
C LEU A 35 2.92 8.24 -5.37
N ILE A 36 3.50 9.21 -6.10
CA ILE A 36 3.76 10.56 -5.58
C ILE A 36 2.43 11.27 -5.23
N PHE A 37 1.38 11.05 -6.01
CA PHE A 37 0.07 11.69 -5.87
C PHE A 37 -0.99 10.80 -5.21
N HIS A 38 -0.58 9.81 -4.40
CA HIS A 38 -1.53 8.84 -3.82
C HIS A 38 -2.68 9.49 -3.03
N HIS A 39 -2.41 10.52 -2.23
CA HIS A 39 -3.45 11.24 -1.48
C HIS A 39 -4.49 11.91 -2.41
N GLU A 40 -4.05 12.54 -3.50
CA GLU A 40 -4.96 13.15 -4.47
C GLU A 40 -5.79 12.08 -5.19
N LEU A 41 -5.16 10.96 -5.54
CA LEU A 41 -5.84 9.83 -6.17
C LEU A 41 -6.84 9.17 -5.23
N GLU A 42 -6.52 8.98 -3.95
CA GLU A 42 -7.44 8.44 -2.94
C GLU A 42 -8.68 9.32 -2.78
N HIS A 43 -8.49 10.65 -2.77
CA HIS A 43 -9.60 11.59 -2.73
C HIS A 43 -10.45 11.55 -4.01
N LEU A 44 -9.82 11.48 -5.18
CA LEU A 44 -10.50 11.38 -6.48
C LEU A 44 -11.24 10.04 -6.67
N LEU A 45 -10.70 8.95 -6.15
CA LEU A 45 -11.27 7.61 -6.24
C LEU A 45 -12.40 7.40 -5.21
N GLY A 46 -12.56 8.32 -4.26
CA GLY A 46 -13.65 8.26 -3.27
C GLY A 46 -13.47 7.16 -2.23
N ASP A 47 -12.22 6.71 -2.06
CA ASP A 47 -11.84 5.57 -1.23
C ASP A 47 -11.65 5.96 0.25
N ALA A 48 -11.88 7.23 0.60
CA ALA A 48 -11.80 7.69 1.98
C ALA A 48 -12.91 7.04 2.84
N PRO A 49 -12.55 6.28 3.89
CA PRO A 49 -13.52 5.63 4.75
C PRO A 49 -14.36 6.69 5.47
N LYS A 50 -15.67 6.71 5.20
CA LYS A 50 -16.59 7.68 5.83
C LYS A 50 -17.11 7.11 7.14
N LEU A 51 -16.72 7.75 8.24
CA LEU A 51 -17.29 7.47 9.54
C LEU A 51 -18.74 7.97 9.62
N ARG A 52 -19.54 7.31 10.45
CA ARG A 52 -20.91 7.74 10.70
C ARG A 52 -20.90 9.08 11.44
N GLU A 53 -21.80 9.99 11.04
CA GLU A 53 -22.04 11.21 11.78
C GLU A 53 -22.60 10.87 13.17
N MET A 54 -21.94 11.40 14.20
CA MET A 54 -22.32 11.22 15.60
C MET A 54 -22.21 12.55 16.34
N PRO A 55 -22.88 12.70 17.49
CA PRO A 55 -22.72 13.87 18.33
C PRO A 55 -21.23 14.13 18.65
N ALA A 56 -20.80 15.38 18.56
CA ALA A 56 -19.40 15.78 18.72
C ALA A 56 -18.79 15.42 20.09
N CYS A 57 -19.61 15.15 21.10
CA CYS A 57 -19.16 14.78 22.45
C CYS A 57 -19.25 13.27 22.74
N THR A 58 -19.36 12.43 21.71
CA THR A 58 -19.36 10.98 21.93
C THR A 58 -17.98 10.54 22.42
N PRO A 59 -17.87 9.91 23.60
CA PRO A 59 -16.59 9.49 24.13
C PRO A 59 -16.00 8.37 23.26
N HIS A 60 -14.67 8.33 23.18
CA HIS A 60 -13.95 7.22 22.58
C HIS A 60 -14.01 5.99 23.50
N LEU A 61 -14.04 4.81 22.87
CA LEU A 61 -13.83 3.54 23.53
C LEU A 61 -12.39 3.46 24.05
N ASP A 62 -12.20 2.69 25.11
CA ASP A 62 -10.85 2.40 25.59
C ASP A 62 -10.11 1.47 24.62
N LEU A 63 -8.79 1.40 24.76
CA LEU A 63 -7.95 0.59 23.88
C LEU A 63 -8.32 -0.90 23.92
N GLN A 64 -8.68 -1.43 25.09
CA GLN A 64 -9.02 -2.83 25.27
C GLN A 64 -10.34 -3.17 24.56
N GLN A 65 -11.32 -2.27 24.62
CA GLN A 65 -12.58 -2.38 23.91
C GLN A 65 -12.34 -2.36 22.40
N LEU A 66 -11.46 -1.49 21.89
CA LEU A 66 -11.09 -1.48 20.48
C LEU A 66 -10.41 -2.78 20.04
N VAL A 67 -9.52 -3.36 20.87
CA VAL A 67 -8.90 -4.67 20.59
C VAL A 67 -9.97 -5.75 20.47
N ILE A 68 -10.88 -5.82 21.44
CA ILE A 68 -11.99 -6.80 21.42
C ILE A 68 -12.85 -6.62 20.16
N LYS A 69 -13.14 -5.39 19.76
CA LYS A 69 -13.92 -5.09 18.55
C LYS A 69 -13.18 -5.51 17.28
N ALA A 70 -11.88 -5.27 17.20
CA ALA A 70 -11.05 -5.69 16.07
C ALA A 70 -11.05 -7.21 15.91
N GLU A 71 -10.82 -7.95 17.00
CA GLU A 71 -10.79 -9.41 17.00
C GLU A 71 -12.18 -10.04 16.79
N GLN A 72 -13.25 -9.36 17.23
CA GLN A 72 -14.62 -9.76 16.89
C GLN A 72 -14.95 -9.56 15.41
N HIS A 73 -14.40 -8.51 14.79
CA HIS A 73 -14.57 -8.27 13.35
C HIS A 73 -13.83 -9.32 12.50
N ARG A 74 -12.67 -9.79 12.97
CA ARG A 74 -11.87 -10.85 12.34
C ARG A 74 -11.61 -12.03 13.29
N PRO A 75 -12.60 -12.93 13.49
CA PRO A 75 -12.44 -14.07 14.36
C PRO A 75 -11.30 -14.99 13.90
N GLY A 76 -10.39 -15.33 14.81
CA GLY A 76 -9.22 -16.16 14.53
C GLY A 76 -7.96 -15.38 14.13
N GLU A 77 -8.06 -14.05 14.02
CA GLU A 77 -6.92 -13.15 13.95
C GLU A 77 -6.69 -12.48 15.31
N VAL A 78 -5.45 -12.08 15.56
CA VAL A 78 -5.04 -11.30 16.73
C VAL A 78 -4.70 -9.88 16.31
N MET A 79 -4.94 -8.94 17.20
CA MET A 79 -4.54 -7.55 16.98
C MET A 79 -3.01 -7.41 16.97
N GLN A 80 -2.48 -6.68 15.98
CA GLN A 80 -1.06 -6.39 15.86
C GLN A 80 -0.74 -4.94 16.26
N TYR A 81 -1.37 -3.99 15.58
CA TYR A 81 -1.08 -2.57 15.74
C TYR A 81 -2.34 -1.72 15.54
N PHE A 82 -2.37 -0.58 16.24
CA PHE A 82 -3.26 0.52 15.92
C PHE A 82 -2.47 1.66 15.26
N GLY A 83 -3.04 2.25 14.22
CA GLY A 83 -2.60 3.50 13.61
C GLY A 83 -3.60 4.61 13.92
N TYR A 84 -3.09 5.77 14.31
CA TYR A 84 -3.90 6.97 14.55
C TYR A 84 -3.49 8.03 13.54
N ASP A 85 -4.47 8.68 12.93
CA ASP A 85 -4.27 9.84 12.06
C ASP A 85 -4.59 11.11 12.86
N GLU A 86 -3.75 12.15 12.70
CA GLU A 86 -3.99 13.44 13.35
C GLU A 86 -5.19 14.17 12.72
N ASP A 87 -5.44 13.94 11.43
CA ASP A 87 -6.53 14.56 10.69
C ASP A 87 -7.88 13.84 10.91
N GLU A 88 -7.88 12.58 11.37
CA GLU A 88 -9.07 11.77 11.61
C GLU A 88 -9.08 11.18 13.04
N ALA A 89 -9.30 12.05 14.03
CA ALA A 89 -9.28 11.67 15.45
C ALA A 89 -10.33 10.60 15.86
N ASN A 90 -11.35 10.36 15.04
CA ASN A 90 -12.38 9.34 15.30
C ASN A 90 -12.11 8.03 14.56
N GLY A 91 -11.14 7.98 13.67
CA GLY A 91 -10.75 6.79 12.92
C GLY A 91 -9.50 6.17 13.51
N VAL A 92 -9.57 4.88 13.82
CA VAL A 92 -8.39 4.13 14.26
C VAL A 92 -8.14 3.02 13.26
N VAL A 93 -6.97 3.03 12.62
CA VAL A 93 -6.54 1.97 11.73
C VAL A 93 -6.19 0.75 12.57
N ALA A 94 -6.86 -0.37 12.34
CA ALA A 94 -6.61 -1.66 12.96
C ALA A 94 -5.88 -2.57 11.98
N ILE A 95 -4.78 -3.18 12.42
CA ILE A 95 -4.04 -4.18 11.66
C ILE A 95 -4.09 -5.50 12.42
N THR A 96 -4.73 -6.51 11.85
CA THR A 96 -4.88 -7.86 12.42
C THR A 96 -4.15 -8.89 11.56
N ALA A 97 -3.77 -10.01 12.17
CA ALA A 97 -3.19 -11.15 11.45
C ALA A 97 -3.44 -12.47 12.20
N ALA A 98 -3.25 -13.61 11.55
CA ALA A 98 -3.47 -14.92 12.18
C ALA A 98 -2.67 -15.13 13.48
N THR A 99 -1.44 -14.60 13.54
CA THR A 99 -0.56 -14.63 14.71
C THR A 99 0.30 -13.37 14.79
N ALA A 100 0.86 -13.09 15.96
CA ALA A 100 1.79 -11.98 16.16
C ALA A 100 3.02 -12.03 15.21
N GLY A 101 3.48 -13.23 14.84
CA GLY A 101 4.63 -13.45 13.95
C GLY A 101 4.30 -13.55 12.47
N THR A 102 3.07 -13.25 12.06
CA THR A 102 2.65 -13.33 10.65
C THR A 102 3.44 -12.34 9.80
N GLU A 103 3.82 -12.72 8.58
CA GLU A 103 4.48 -11.82 7.64
C GLU A 103 3.64 -10.54 7.44
N PRO A 104 4.23 -9.32 7.49
CA PRO A 104 3.48 -8.07 7.41
C PRO A 104 2.53 -7.97 6.20
N ASN A 105 2.93 -8.53 5.06
CA ASN A 105 2.14 -8.52 3.82
C ASN A 105 0.87 -9.39 3.88
N SER A 106 0.77 -10.30 4.86
CA SER A 106 -0.37 -11.18 5.07
C SER A 106 -1.31 -10.66 6.17
N SER A 107 -1.13 -9.42 6.61
CA SER A 107 -2.02 -8.76 7.56
C SER A 107 -3.27 -8.21 6.87
N HIS A 108 -4.31 -8.00 7.68
CA HIS A 108 -5.53 -7.33 7.28
C HIS A 108 -5.63 -5.98 7.95
N THR A 109 -5.91 -4.95 7.14
CA THR A 109 -6.04 -3.58 7.60
C THR A 109 -7.45 -3.09 7.36
N PHE A 110 -8.06 -2.49 8.38
CA PHE A 110 -9.38 -1.87 8.32
C PHE A 110 -9.44 -0.70 9.31
N MET A 111 -10.46 0.15 9.19
CA MET A 111 -10.67 1.23 10.17
C MET A 111 -11.70 0.80 11.20
N LEU A 112 -11.52 1.24 12.44
CA LEU A 112 -12.54 1.22 13.48
C LEU A 112 -12.94 2.66 13.80
N ASP A 113 -14.24 2.90 13.97
CA ASP A 113 -14.70 4.13 14.61
C ASP A 113 -14.32 4.07 16.10
N ALA A 114 -13.50 5.01 16.56
CA ALA A 114 -13.04 5.11 17.93
C ALA A 114 -14.19 5.18 18.95
N ARG A 115 -15.38 5.62 18.53
CA ARG A 115 -16.55 5.86 19.40
C ARG A 115 -17.46 4.65 19.51
N THR A 116 -17.56 3.83 18.46
CA THR A 116 -18.51 2.69 18.41
C THR A 116 -17.82 1.34 18.29
N GLY A 117 -16.58 1.31 17.82
CA GLY A 117 -15.86 0.11 17.43
C GLY A 117 -16.44 -0.55 16.17
N GLU A 118 -17.21 0.19 15.38
CA GLU A 118 -17.72 -0.28 14.08
C GLU A 118 -16.58 -0.31 13.06
N ALA A 119 -16.43 -1.44 12.38
CA ALA A 119 -15.43 -1.60 11.35
C ALA A 119 -15.90 -0.97 10.04
N VAL A 120 -15.13 -0.02 9.53
CA VAL A 120 -15.32 0.61 8.23
C VAL A 120 -14.28 0.06 7.27
N ALA A 121 -14.74 -0.38 6.10
CA ALA A 121 -13.86 -0.77 5.03
C ALA A 121 -13.04 0.45 4.59
N MET A 122 -11.72 0.30 4.61
CA MET A 122 -10.78 1.21 4.00
C MET A 122 -10.03 0.46 2.89
N PRO A 123 -9.38 1.18 1.96
CA PRO A 123 -8.51 0.55 0.99
C PRO A 123 -7.53 -0.35 1.73
N ALA A 124 -7.50 -1.63 1.35
CA ALA A 124 -6.65 -2.58 2.03
C ALA A 124 -5.19 -2.09 1.95
N ALA A 125 -4.49 -1.99 3.09
CA ALA A 125 -3.07 -1.61 3.10
C ALA A 125 -2.22 -2.52 2.19
N ASN A 126 -2.69 -3.76 1.96
CA ASN A 126 -2.06 -4.77 1.12
C ASN A 126 -2.75 -4.98 -0.24
N GLY A 127 -3.67 -4.10 -0.66
CA GLY A 127 -4.45 -4.29 -1.88
C GLY A 127 -4.80 -3.00 -2.62
N GLY A 128 -5.48 -3.14 -3.76
CA GLY A 128 -5.94 -2.00 -4.56
C GLY A 128 -4.95 -1.54 -5.64
N PHE A 129 -5.37 -0.48 -6.37
CA PHE A 129 -4.61 0.06 -7.49
C PHE A 129 -3.25 0.60 -7.05
N MET A 130 -3.20 1.35 -5.95
CA MET A 130 -1.96 1.92 -5.43
C MET A 130 -0.94 0.86 -5.02
N MET A 131 -1.39 -0.23 -4.37
CA MET A 131 -0.50 -1.34 -4.03
C MET A 131 0.01 -2.09 -5.26
N THR A 132 -0.81 -2.19 -6.31
CA THR A 132 -0.38 -2.78 -7.60
C THR A 132 0.70 -1.92 -8.26
N MET A 133 0.52 -0.59 -8.26
CA MET A 133 1.55 0.33 -8.74
C MET A 133 2.82 0.25 -7.90
N LEU A 134 2.70 0.17 -6.57
CA LEU A 134 3.84 0.05 -5.65
C LEU A 134 4.64 -1.23 -5.88
N ARG A 135 3.96 -2.38 -6.00
CA ARG A 135 4.62 -3.66 -6.28
C ARG A 135 5.32 -3.63 -7.63
N LEU A 136 4.65 -3.13 -8.67
CA LEU A 136 5.25 -3.01 -9.99
C LEU A 136 6.48 -2.08 -9.97
N HIS A 137 6.45 -1.01 -9.17
CA HIS A 137 7.55 -0.05 -9.03
C HIS A 137 8.76 -0.62 -8.27
N VAL A 138 8.52 -1.32 -7.15
CA VAL A 138 9.59 -1.72 -6.22
C VAL A 138 10.18 -3.08 -6.57
N ASP A 139 9.34 -4.05 -6.92
CA ASP A 139 9.76 -5.44 -7.10
C ASP A 139 9.30 -6.08 -8.41
N MET A 140 8.54 -5.36 -9.25
CA MET A 140 7.97 -5.86 -10.50
C MET A 140 7.24 -7.20 -10.37
N PHE A 141 6.71 -7.51 -9.17
CA PHE A 141 6.17 -8.83 -8.79
C PHE A 141 7.15 -10.00 -8.88
N ALA A 142 8.44 -9.72 -9.05
CA ALA A 142 9.51 -10.71 -9.11
C ALA A 142 10.24 -10.88 -7.76
N GLY A 143 9.79 -10.20 -6.69
CA GLY A 143 10.40 -10.28 -5.36
C GLY A 143 11.82 -9.72 -5.34
N LEU A 144 12.76 -10.41 -4.69
CA LEU A 144 14.17 -9.98 -4.62
C LEU A 144 14.80 -9.74 -6.01
N PRO A 145 14.65 -10.64 -7.00
CA PRO A 145 15.13 -10.40 -8.37
C PRO A 145 14.63 -9.12 -9.05
N GLY A 146 13.45 -8.63 -8.68
CA GLY A 146 12.86 -7.44 -9.30
C GLY A 146 13.17 -6.14 -8.57
N LYS A 147 13.84 -6.19 -7.42
CA LYS A 147 14.36 -4.99 -6.76
C LYS A 147 15.57 -4.50 -7.56
N LEU A 148 15.39 -3.38 -8.24
CA LEU A 148 16.50 -2.65 -8.86
C LEU A 148 17.36 -2.09 -7.72
N LEU A 149 18.62 -2.55 -7.62
CA LEU A 149 19.61 -2.16 -6.60
C LEU A 149 19.77 -0.64 -6.49
#